data_AF-A0A5S6Q7D4-F1
#
_entry.id   AF-A0A5S6Q7D4-F1
#
_cell.length_a   1.000
_cell.length_b   1.000
_cell.length_c   1.000
_cell.angle_alpha   90.00
_cell.angle_beta   90.00
_cell.angle_gamma   90.00
#
_symmetry.space_group_name_H-M   'P 1'
#
loop_
_entity.id
_entity.type
_entity.pdbx_description
1 polymer ?
#
loop_
_entity_poly.entity_id
_entity_poly.type
_entity_poly.pdbx_seq_one_letter_code
_entity_poly.pdbx_strand_id
1 'polypeptide(L)'
;MHELKALQDVQRKEEYLNLVRSFPGYAAVFFPPCPSDWHNNGYVIVSVSFNCLTLQACSSNGTPNGDAVEFAWSDIVSCAVSGEGVFSFEFGASSCKSTQIKVYSQFGHYLCSCFQRVNEERSAVGAIVNLLTNLEWKPRKRIAAFQDGRERIKDSSRNDRPANESAVS
;
A
#
# COMPACT_ATOMS: atom_id res chain seq x y z
N MET A 1 26.09 12.61 -3.18
CA MET A 1 26.12 12.36 -1.71
C MET A 1 26.25 13.65 -0.87
N HIS A 2 26.05 14.85 -1.44
CA HIS A 2 26.15 16.13 -0.69
C HIS A 2 24.78 16.77 -0.41
N GLU A 3 23.77 16.51 -1.24
CA GLU A 3 22.42 17.07 -1.08
C GLU A 3 21.66 16.53 0.14
N LEU A 4 21.82 15.24 0.46
CA LEU A 4 21.17 14.60 1.62
C LEU A 4 21.64 15.20 2.96
N LYS A 5 22.91 15.57 3.06
CA LYS A 5 23.49 16.18 4.28
C LYS A 5 22.96 17.59 4.51
N ALA A 6 22.62 18.32 3.45
CA ALA A 6 22.05 19.67 3.53
C ALA A 6 20.56 19.68 3.93
N LEU A 7 19.89 18.53 3.89
CA LEU A 7 18.47 18.35 4.17
C LEU A 7 18.19 17.61 5.48
N GLN A 8 19.22 17.35 6.29
CA GLN A 8 19.11 16.58 7.53
C GLN A 8 18.46 17.37 8.69
N ASP A 9 18.13 18.65 8.47
CA ASP A 9 17.36 19.47 9.41
C ASP A 9 15.91 18.96 9.52
N VAL A 10 15.44 18.74 10.75
CA VAL A 10 14.11 18.21 11.08
C VAL A 10 12.99 19.07 10.49
N GLN A 11 13.23 20.36 10.28
CA GLN A 11 12.28 21.29 9.66
C GLN A 11 12.03 21.00 8.17
N ARG A 12 12.91 20.24 7.48
CA ARG A 12 12.82 19.91 6.05
C ARG A 12 12.61 18.42 5.79
N LYS A 13 12.06 17.70 6.77
CA LYS A 13 11.81 16.25 6.71
C LYS A 13 11.01 15.81 5.49
N GLU A 14 10.04 16.61 5.03
CA GLU A 14 9.22 16.26 3.86
C GLU A 14 10.02 16.32 2.55
N GLU A 15 10.78 17.39 2.35
CA GLU A 15 11.70 17.52 1.20
C GLU A 15 12.77 16.43 1.21
N TYR A 16 13.34 16.14 2.39
CA TYR A 16 14.28 15.04 2.58
C TYR A 16 13.64 13.69 2.20
N LEU A 17 12.45 13.38 2.73
CA LEU A 17 11.77 12.12 2.44
C LEU A 17 11.40 12.00 0.95
N ASN A 18 10.96 13.09 0.31
CA ASN A 18 10.65 13.09 -1.12
C ASN A 18 11.90 12.82 -1.98
N LEU A 19 13.03 13.44 -1.64
CA LEU A 19 14.30 13.16 -2.31
C LEU A 19 14.76 11.72 -2.05
N VAL A 20 14.72 11.27 -0.80
CA VAL A 20 15.19 9.94 -0.41
C VAL A 20 14.37 8.84 -1.11
N ARG A 21 13.05 9.03 -1.23
CA ARG A 21 12.14 8.11 -1.93
C ARG A 21 12.44 7.96 -3.42
N SER A 22 13.14 8.92 -4.04
CA SER A 22 13.56 8.81 -5.44
C SER A 22 14.83 7.98 -5.65
N PHE A 23 15.58 7.66 -4.59
CA PHE A 23 16.81 6.87 -4.74
C PHE A 23 16.53 5.39 -4.95
N PRO A 24 17.28 4.73 -5.85
CA PRO A 24 17.20 3.29 -6.02
C PRO A 24 17.62 2.58 -4.73
N GLY A 25 16.90 1.51 -4.38
CA GLY A 25 17.14 0.75 -3.15
C GLY A 25 16.56 1.36 -1.88
N TYR A 26 15.91 2.54 -1.95
CA TYR A 26 15.12 3.02 -0.82
C TYR A 26 13.97 2.05 -0.51
N ALA A 27 13.75 1.80 0.79
CA ALA A 27 12.77 0.83 1.28
C ALA A 27 12.96 -0.61 0.74
N ALA A 28 14.21 -0.97 0.42
CA ALA A 28 14.60 -2.35 0.11
C ALA A 28 15.56 -2.91 1.18
N VAL A 29 15.38 -4.19 1.52
CA VAL A 29 16.26 -4.95 2.41
C VAL A 29 17.25 -5.72 1.54
N PHE A 30 18.54 -5.46 1.70
CA PHE A 30 19.61 -6.14 0.97
C PHE A 30 20.24 -7.22 1.83
N PHE A 31 20.43 -8.39 1.23
CA PHE A 31 21.09 -9.53 1.86
C PHE A 31 22.54 -9.63 1.38
N PRO A 32 23.47 -10.13 2.23
CA PRO A 32 24.85 -10.35 1.81
C PRO A 32 24.94 -11.29 0.59
N PRO A 33 26.01 -11.16 -0.22
CA PRO A 33 26.26 -12.06 -1.35
C PRO A 33 26.18 -13.52 -0.92
N CYS A 34 25.37 -14.31 -1.63
CA CYS A 34 25.14 -15.71 -1.32
C CYS A 34 25.09 -16.55 -2.60
N PRO A 35 25.51 -17.83 -2.58
CA PRO A 35 25.35 -18.72 -3.71
C PRO A 35 23.87 -18.90 -4.08
N SER A 36 23.59 -19.07 -5.36
CA SER A 36 22.27 -19.46 -5.85
C SER A 36 22.38 -20.41 -7.02
N ASP A 37 21.32 -21.16 -7.29
CA ASP A 37 21.19 -21.97 -8.52
C ASP A 37 20.73 -21.14 -9.74
N TRP A 38 20.52 -19.84 -9.56
CA TRP A 38 20.17 -18.92 -10.63
C TRP A 38 21.34 -18.74 -11.60
N HIS A 39 21.07 -18.96 -12.89
CA HIS A 39 21.95 -18.69 -14.03
C HIS A 39 23.43 -19.08 -13.79
N ASN A 40 23.71 -20.39 -13.88
CA ASN A 40 25.06 -20.99 -13.83
C ASN A 40 25.69 -21.15 -12.42
N ASN A 41 24.87 -21.36 -11.38
CA ASN A 41 25.33 -21.59 -9.99
C ASN A 41 26.28 -20.50 -9.45
N GLY A 42 25.95 -19.23 -9.71
CA GLY A 42 26.75 -18.07 -9.30
C GLY A 42 26.43 -17.53 -7.90
N TYR A 43 27.11 -16.44 -7.53
CA TYR A 43 26.74 -15.65 -6.36
C TYR A 43 25.72 -14.58 -6.75
N VAL A 44 24.75 -14.34 -5.87
CA VAL A 44 23.73 -13.31 -6.02
C VAL A 44 23.60 -12.47 -4.77
N ILE A 45 23.23 -11.22 -4.96
CA ILE A 45 22.74 -10.32 -3.93
C ILE A 45 21.23 -10.29 -4.09
N VAL A 46 20.52 -10.73 -3.06
CA VAL A 46 19.05 -10.68 -3.01
C VAL A 46 18.64 -9.34 -2.39
N SER A 47 17.65 -8.69 -2.98
CA SER A 47 16.98 -7.57 -2.32
C SER A 47 15.46 -7.74 -2.32
N VAL A 48 14.84 -7.43 -1.19
CA VAL A 48 13.40 -7.49 -0.98
C VAL A 48 12.87 -6.08 -0.84
N SER A 49 12.02 -5.65 -1.78
CA SER A 49 11.37 -4.35 -1.74
C SER A 49 9.85 -4.50 -1.76
N PHE A 50 9.10 -3.45 -1.44
CA PHE A 50 7.64 -3.51 -1.54
C PHE A 50 7.15 -3.73 -2.99
N ASN A 51 7.92 -3.33 -4.00
CA ASN A 51 7.52 -3.36 -5.40
C ASN A 51 7.88 -4.66 -6.11
N CYS A 52 9.06 -5.21 -5.83
CA CYS A 52 9.57 -6.43 -6.43
C CYS A 52 10.61 -7.13 -5.53
N LEU A 53 10.86 -8.40 -5.82
CA LEU A 53 12.03 -9.14 -5.36
C LEU A 53 13.11 -9.01 -6.44
N THR A 54 14.36 -8.70 -6.08
CA THR A 54 15.44 -8.61 -7.09
C THR A 54 16.60 -9.57 -6.78
N LEU A 55 17.18 -10.11 -7.85
CA LEU A 55 18.41 -10.90 -7.81
C LEU A 55 19.45 -10.22 -8.67
N GLN A 56 20.56 -9.83 -8.06
CA GLN A 56 21.70 -9.26 -8.77
C GLN A 56 22.85 -10.25 -8.75
N ALA A 57 23.28 -10.70 -9.94
CA ALA A 57 24.47 -11.53 -10.04
C ALA A 57 25.70 -10.76 -9.54
N CYS A 58 26.58 -11.43 -8.81
CA CYS A 58 27.79 -10.83 -8.26
C CYS A 58 28.96 -11.80 -8.31
N SER A 59 30.17 -11.25 -8.19
CA SER A 59 31.39 -12.02 -8.03
C SER A 59 31.48 -12.60 -6.61
N SER A 60 32.44 -13.51 -6.37
CA SER A 60 32.74 -14.04 -5.04
C SER A 60 33.14 -12.94 -4.03
N ASN A 61 33.59 -11.79 -4.51
CA ASN A 61 33.96 -10.64 -3.68
C ASN A 61 32.77 -9.69 -3.43
N GLY A 62 31.56 -10.04 -3.88
CA GLY A 62 30.35 -9.22 -3.74
C GLY A 62 30.27 -8.05 -4.72
N THR A 63 31.15 -8.00 -5.73
CA THR A 63 31.04 -6.98 -6.78
C THR A 63 29.90 -7.35 -7.72
N PRO A 64 28.89 -6.49 -7.91
CA PRO A 64 27.80 -6.77 -8.83
C PRO A 64 28.31 -6.92 -10.27
N ASN A 65 27.83 -7.95 -10.96
CA ASN A 65 28.15 -8.26 -12.34
C ASN A 65 26.86 -8.33 -13.17
N GLY A 66 26.65 -7.32 -14.02
CA GLY A 66 25.46 -7.22 -14.85
C GLY A 66 24.25 -6.59 -14.14
N ASP A 67 23.12 -6.62 -14.83
CA ASP A 67 21.88 -6.01 -14.37
C ASP A 67 21.13 -6.89 -13.36
N ALA A 68 20.41 -6.25 -12.45
CA ALA A 68 19.54 -6.95 -11.51
C ALA A 68 18.29 -7.46 -12.25
N VAL A 69 17.92 -8.70 -11.97
CA VAL A 69 16.66 -9.27 -12.45
C VAL A 69 15.57 -8.97 -11.42
N GLU A 70 14.50 -8.33 -11.86
CA GLU A 70 13.35 -8.00 -11.02
C GLU A 70 12.23 -9.02 -11.22
N PHE A 71 11.73 -9.58 -10.12
CA PHE A 71 10.59 -10.47 -10.07
C PHE A 71 9.41 -9.72 -9.47
N ALA A 72 8.37 -9.52 -10.27
CA ALA A 72 7.12 -8.93 -9.79
C ALA A 72 6.45 -9.87 -8.79
N TRP A 73 5.91 -9.33 -7.70
CA TRP A 73 5.22 -10.13 -6.68
C TRP A 73 4.04 -10.94 -7.23
N SER A 74 3.41 -10.50 -8.32
CA SER A 74 2.34 -11.22 -9.01
C SER A 74 2.80 -12.50 -9.71
N ASP A 75 4.08 -12.56 -10.08
CA ASP A 75 4.65 -13.69 -10.82
C ASP A 75 5.24 -14.75 -9.89
N ILE A 76 5.42 -14.42 -8.61
CA ILE A 76 5.95 -15.33 -7.60
C ILE A 76 4.79 -16.12 -6.98
N VAL A 77 4.89 -17.45 -7.02
CA VAL A 77 3.86 -18.39 -6.57
C VAL A 77 3.96 -18.64 -5.08
N SER A 78 5.16 -18.96 -4.60
CA SER A 78 5.39 -19.33 -3.20
C SER A 78 6.86 -19.18 -2.80
N CYS A 79 7.11 -19.14 -1.49
CA CYS A 79 8.44 -19.24 -0.92
C CYS A 79 8.49 -20.29 0.20
N ALA A 80 9.63 -20.96 0.34
CA ALA A 80 9.87 -21.97 1.37
C ALA A 80 11.32 -21.92 1.86
N VAL A 81 11.55 -22.37 3.09
CA VAL A 81 12.89 -22.57 3.65
C VAL A 81 13.05 -24.05 3.94
N SER A 82 14.09 -24.66 3.37
CA SER A 82 14.41 -26.07 3.63
C SER A 82 15.01 -26.25 5.02
N GLY A 83 15.05 -27.49 5.54
CA GLY A 83 15.61 -27.79 6.87
C GLY A 83 17.07 -27.34 7.06
N GLU A 84 17.83 -27.24 5.96
CA GLU A 84 19.21 -26.72 5.92
C GLU A 84 19.29 -25.18 5.86
N GLY A 85 18.18 -24.46 6.03
CA GLY A 85 18.13 -22.99 5.95
C GLY A 85 18.17 -22.40 4.53
N VAL A 86 18.09 -23.25 3.49
CA VAL A 86 18.08 -22.81 2.09
C VAL A 86 16.75 -22.15 1.76
N PHE A 87 16.78 -20.88 1.40
CA PHE A 87 15.61 -20.15 0.91
C PHE A 87 15.34 -20.55 -0.54
N SER A 88 14.09 -20.82 -0.88
CA SER A 88 13.68 -21.05 -2.25
C SER A 88 12.36 -20.40 -2.57
N PHE A 89 12.23 -19.88 -3.78
CA PHE A 89 10.98 -19.31 -4.26
C PHE A 89 10.69 -19.80 -5.67
N GLU A 90 9.41 -19.91 -5.97
CA GLU A 90 8.90 -20.37 -7.26
C GLU A 90 8.26 -19.20 -7.98
N PHE A 91 8.64 -18.98 -9.24
CA PHE A 91 8.09 -17.92 -10.07
C PHE A 91 7.59 -18.48 -11.41
N GLY A 92 6.73 -17.72 -12.07
CA GLY A 92 6.06 -18.13 -13.31
C GLY A 92 4.59 -18.44 -13.15
N ALA A 93 3.89 -17.77 -12.22
CA ALA A 93 2.46 -17.97 -11.95
C ALA A 93 1.55 -17.89 -13.20
N SER A 94 1.92 -17.05 -14.18
CA SER A 94 1.20 -16.85 -15.44
C SER A 94 1.68 -17.79 -16.58
N SER A 95 2.67 -18.64 -16.31
CA SER A 95 3.33 -19.49 -17.31
C SER A 95 3.00 -20.97 -17.10
N CYS A 96 3.09 -21.76 -18.17
CA CYS A 96 2.89 -23.22 -18.11
C CYS A 96 4.02 -23.94 -17.34
N LYS A 97 5.14 -23.28 -17.08
CA LYS A 97 6.30 -23.85 -16.38
C LYS A 97 6.76 -22.91 -15.28
N SER A 98 6.43 -23.26 -14.04
CA SER A 98 7.02 -22.61 -12.89
C SER A 98 8.48 -23.03 -12.72
N THR A 99 9.34 -22.07 -12.36
CA THR A 99 10.76 -22.30 -12.12
C THR A 99 11.05 -21.96 -10.66
N GLN A 100 11.73 -22.87 -9.97
CA GLN A 100 12.15 -22.66 -8.60
C GLN A 100 13.61 -22.22 -8.56
N ILE A 101 13.90 -21.21 -7.75
CA ILE A 101 15.24 -20.69 -7.49
C ILE A 101 15.57 -20.95 -6.02
N LYS A 102 16.78 -21.42 -5.76
CA LYS A 102 17.34 -21.65 -4.43
C LYS A 102 18.47 -20.67 -4.17
N VAL A 103 18.40 -20.04 -3.01
CA VAL A 103 19.39 -19.13 -2.46
C VAL A 103 19.95 -19.74 -1.18
N TYR A 104 21.24 -19.99 -1.19
CA TYR A 104 21.97 -20.64 -0.11
C TYR A 104 22.51 -19.57 0.84
N SER A 105 21.68 -19.16 1.79
CA SER A 105 22.01 -18.09 2.74
C SER A 105 21.69 -18.49 4.17
N GLN A 106 22.57 -18.12 5.10
CA GLN A 106 22.31 -18.24 6.54
C GLN A 106 21.10 -17.41 7.01
N PHE A 107 20.63 -16.48 6.19
CA PHE A 107 19.49 -15.63 6.45
C PHE A 107 18.19 -16.15 5.80
N GLY A 108 18.13 -17.42 5.37
CA GLY A 108 16.99 -17.94 4.61
C GLY A 108 15.64 -17.77 5.32
N HIS A 109 15.60 -17.97 6.65
CA HIS A 109 14.40 -17.70 7.45
C HIS A 109 14.01 -16.22 7.46
N TYR A 110 14.97 -15.32 7.65
CA TYR A 110 14.70 -13.88 7.65
C TYR A 110 14.23 -13.39 6.28
N LEU A 111 14.84 -13.89 5.21
CA LEU A 111 14.44 -13.62 3.82
C LEU A 111 12.98 -14.06 3.58
N CYS A 112 12.63 -15.27 4.01
CA CYS A 112 11.26 -15.77 3.95
C CYS A 112 10.28 -14.91 4.76
N SER A 113 10.66 -14.46 5.97
CA SER A 113 9.84 -13.56 6.77
C SER A 113 9.62 -12.20 6.08
N CYS A 114 10.66 -11.62 5.47
CA CYS A 114 10.52 -10.40 4.67
C CYS A 114 9.56 -10.61 3.48
N PHE A 115 9.70 -11.74 2.79
CA PHE A 115 8.82 -12.12 1.68
C PHE A 115 7.35 -12.18 2.11
N GLN A 116 7.07 -12.95 3.18
CA GLN A 116 5.73 -13.11 3.72
C GLN A 116 5.14 -11.78 4.15
N ARG A 117 5.94 -10.96 4.83
CA ARG A 117 5.51 -9.64 5.29
C ARG A 117 5.09 -8.72 4.15
N VAL A 118 5.87 -8.66 3.07
CA VAL A 118 5.51 -7.87 1.89
C VAL A 118 4.22 -8.39 1.25
N ASN A 119 4.07 -9.72 1.15
CA ASN A 119 2.86 -10.31 0.57
C ASN A 119 1.60 -10.04 1.41
N GLU A 120 1.71 -10.11 2.74
CA GLU A 120 0.64 -9.75 3.68
C GLU A 120 0.23 -8.29 3.54
N GLU A 121 1.20 -7.38 3.52
CA GLU A 121 0.95 -5.94 3.39
C GLU A 121 0.30 -5.61 2.04
N ARG A 122 0.75 -6.22 0.95
CA ARG A 122 0.13 -6.07 -0.38
C ARG A 122 -1.29 -6.62 -0.43
N SER A 123 -1.53 -7.74 0.24
CA SER A 123 -2.87 -8.33 0.36
C SER A 123 -3.81 -7.45 1.18
N ALA A 124 -3.33 -6.87 2.28
CA ALA A 124 -4.09 -5.93 3.11
C ALA A 124 -4.43 -4.64 2.36
N VAL A 125 -3.47 -4.07 1.62
CA VAL A 125 -3.71 -2.90 0.75
C VAL A 125 -4.71 -3.25 -0.35
N GLY A 126 -4.57 -4.40 -1.00
CA GLY A 126 -5.53 -4.87 -2.01
C GLY A 126 -6.95 -5.02 -1.46
N ALA A 127 -7.08 -5.56 -0.24
CA ALA A 127 -8.37 -5.68 0.43
C ALA A 127 -8.99 -4.31 0.76
N ILE A 128 -8.20 -3.35 1.25
CA ILE A 128 -8.67 -1.98 1.52
C ILE A 128 -9.08 -1.28 0.24
N VAL A 129 -8.26 -1.35 -0.81
CA VAL A 129 -8.58 -0.76 -2.12
C VAL A 129 -9.86 -1.38 -2.67
N ASN A 130 -10.00 -2.70 -2.63
CA ASN A 130 -11.23 -3.39 -3.05
C ASN A 130 -12.45 -2.99 -2.21
N LEU A 131 -12.29 -2.76 -0.90
CA LEU A 131 -13.38 -2.26 -0.08
C LEU A 131 -13.78 -0.85 -0.50
N LEU A 132 -12.82 0.04 -0.73
CA LEU A 132 -13.05 1.43 -1.11
C LEU A 132 -13.61 1.57 -2.53
N THR A 133 -13.23 0.69 -3.46
CA THR A 133 -13.76 0.69 -4.84
C THR A 133 -15.13 0.03 -4.95
N ASN A 134 -15.44 -0.98 -4.13
CA ASN A 134 -16.75 -1.64 -4.10
C ASN A 134 -17.76 -1.00 -3.14
N LEU A 135 -17.31 -0.03 -2.32
CA LEU A 135 -18.22 0.88 -1.64
C LEU A 135 -18.81 1.85 -2.67
N GLU A 136 -19.84 1.41 -3.39
CA GLU A 136 -20.82 2.34 -3.94
C GLU A 136 -21.37 3.16 -2.78
N TRP A 137 -20.89 4.39 -2.65
CA TRP A 137 -21.44 5.39 -1.75
C TRP A 137 -22.89 5.64 -2.16
N LYS A 138 -23.84 4.87 -1.61
CA LYS A 138 -25.26 5.23 -1.67
C LYS A 138 -25.44 6.43 -0.75
N PRO A 139 -25.74 7.63 -1.27
CA PRO A 139 -26.01 8.78 -0.42
C PRO A 139 -27.15 8.38 0.52
N ARG A 140 -26.91 8.46 1.83
CA ARG A 140 -27.97 8.26 2.83
C ARG A 140 -29.09 9.22 2.47
N LYS A 141 -30.25 8.68 2.05
CA LYS A 141 -31.45 9.48 1.80
C LYS A 141 -31.70 10.32 3.05
N ARG A 142 -31.63 11.65 2.93
CA ARG A 142 -32.09 12.58 3.97
C ARG A 142 -33.49 12.11 4.35
N ILE A 143 -33.68 11.78 5.62
CA ILE A 143 -35.00 11.48 6.17
C ILE A 143 -35.78 12.81 6.09
N ALA A 144 -36.56 12.97 5.03
CA ALA A 144 -37.56 14.02 4.93
C ALA A 144 -38.83 13.47 5.58
N ALA A 145 -38.94 13.61 6.90
CA ALA A 145 -40.17 13.39 7.63
C ALA A 145 -40.42 14.60 8.52
N PHE A 146 -41.01 15.64 7.93
CA PHE A 146 -41.74 16.67 8.67
C PHE A 146 -42.85 17.21 7.75
N GLN A 147 -43.87 16.37 7.52
CA GLN A 147 -45.20 16.81 7.09
C GLN A 147 -45.96 17.22 8.37
N ASP A 148 -46.28 18.50 8.48
CA ASP A 148 -47.58 19.05 8.11
C ASP A 148 -48.60 18.88 9.25
N GLY A 149 -48.73 19.95 10.03
CA GLY A 149 -49.70 20.11 11.09
C GLY A 149 -50.20 21.56 11.08
N ARG A 150 -50.68 22.03 9.92
CA ARG A 150 -51.37 23.32 9.81
C ARG A 150 -52.87 23.05 9.71
N GLU A 151 -53.48 22.85 10.86
CA GLU A 151 -54.93 22.80 10.97
C GLU A 151 -55.56 24.12 10.51
N ARG A 152 -56.67 23.92 9.83
CA ARG A 152 -57.41 24.81 8.96
C ARG A 152 -58.45 25.51 9.81
N ILE A 153 -58.21 26.75 10.22
CA ILE A 153 -59.26 27.63 10.74
C ILE A 153 -59.66 28.59 9.62
N LYS A 154 -60.77 28.26 8.95
CA LYS A 154 -61.62 29.19 8.22
C LYS A 154 -63.06 28.85 8.61
N ASP A 155 -63.72 29.73 9.35
CA ASP A 155 -64.70 30.64 8.75
C ASP A 155 -65.47 31.42 9.83
N SER A 156 -65.95 32.59 9.38
CA SER A 156 -67.13 33.28 9.90
C SER A 156 -66.95 34.19 11.12
N SER A 157 -66.56 35.45 10.86
CA SER A 157 -67.56 36.52 11.05
C SER A 157 -67.18 37.80 10.34
N ARG A 158 -68.16 38.26 9.58
CA ARG A 158 -68.24 39.53 8.87
C ARG A 158 -68.92 40.53 9.82
N ASN A 159 -68.59 41.79 9.62
CA ASN A 159 -69.35 43.01 9.93
C ASN A 159 -68.98 43.88 11.15
N ASP A 160 -68.86 45.17 10.79
CA ASP A 160 -69.23 46.41 11.49
C ASP A 160 -68.25 47.09 12.48
N ARG A 161 -67.57 48.11 11.96
CA ARG A 161 -67.40 49.42 12.63
C ARG A 161 -68.74 50.21 12.51
N PRO A 162 -68.99 51.34 13.23
CA PRO A 162 -68.09 52.18 14.04
C PRO A 162 -68.71 52.69 15.37
N ALA A 163 -67.97 53.62 16.00
CA ALA A 163 -68.42 54.69 16.90
C ALA A 163 -68.53 54.38 18.41
N ASN A 164 -67.57 54.91 19.18
CA ASN A 164 -67.90 55.58 20.42
C ASN A 164 -67.12 56.90 20.52
N GLU A 165 -67.88 57.97 20.61
CA GLU A 165 -67.48 59.33 20.96
C GLU A 165 -67.16 59.43 22.47
N SER A 166 -66.30 60.40 22.80
CA SER A 166 -66.20 61.17 24.04
C SER A 166 -66.61 60.57 25.40
N ALA A 167 -65.66 60.55 26.34
CA ALA A 167 -65.67 61.46 27.50
C ALA A 167 -64.53 61.12 28.48
N VAL A 168 -63.45 61.91 28.50
CA VAL A 168 -62.76 62.32 29.74
C VAL A 168 -62.23 63.75 29.53
N SER A 169 -62.66 64.62 30.43
CA SER A 169 -62.29 66.03 30.66
C SER A 169 -63.01 67.10 29.82
#